data_AF-A0A7S1ZDS2-F1
#
_entry.id   AF-A0A7S1ZDS2-F1
#
_cell.length_a   1.000
_cell.length_b   1.000
_cell.length_c   1.000
_cell.angle_alpha   90.00
_cell.angle_beta   90.00
_cell.angle_gamma   90.00
#
_symmetry.space_group_name_H-M   'P 1'
#
loop_
_entity.id
_entity.type
_entity.pdbx_description
1 polymer ?
#
loop_
_entity_poly.entity_id
_entity_poly.type
_entity_poly.pdbx_seq_one_letter_code
_entity_poly.pdbx_strand_id
1 'polypeptide(L)'
;KNKKQGNQSSDSLSQQKSQGLLWSIRKLIISEFYHSMPGFAAIVLYCSAHVCIYEVLGASTYELTKNSEYQNLFFFLALVSGLVLARFSGSVFNWVNEDRYSCVKFDMHNRLRLQGFDAKVMKWLRKRVSLKMCVDIIALYLCFIGVGYYVHGFLLPAVLDDRANILGGLPSIDYNISTPVKKALYAGDAGELAYLEEIDGERGAYNSYCLPDEDECLYHLHDEDHFYLWKTVSVSSYYGLLGSPESMAVVNPLSAVAFYSTTATISIYLLSKLKIDFWDQ
;
A
#
# COMPACT_ATOMS: atom_id res chain seq x y z
N LYS A 1 22.53 -63.03 -48.01
CA LYS A 1 22.13 -62.97 -46.57
C LYS A 1 23.07 -62.01 -45.85
N ASN A 2 22.74 -60.72 -45.75
CA ASN A 2 23.39 -59.74 -44.87
C ASN A 2 22.67 -58.40 -45.02
N LYS A 3 21.69 -58.11 -44.14
CA LYS A 3 21.03 -56.81 -44.00
C LYS A 3 20.08 -56.86 -42.79
N LYS A 4 20.61 -56.74 -41.57
CA LYS A 4 19.82 -56.51 -40.34
C LYS A 4 20.74 -56.18 -39.15
N GLN A 5 21.44 -55.05 -39.19
CA GLN A 5 22.24 -54.55 -38.05
C GLN A 5 22.21 -53.02 -37.89
N GLY A 6 21.25 -52.30 -38.50
CA GLY A 6 21.27 -50.84 -38.58
C GLY A 6 20.40 -50.03 -37.60
N ASN A 7 19.49 -50.65 -36.83
CA ASN A 7 18.46 -49.89 -36.10
C ASN A 7 18.59 -49.86 -34.56
N GLN A 8 19.58 -50.51 -33.95
CA GLN A 8 19.70 -50.52 -32.47
C GLN A 8 20.51 -49.36 -31.89
N SER A 9 21.31 -48.64 -32.69
CA SER A 9 22.19 -47.56 -32.19
C SER A 9 21.51 -46.19 -32.11
N SER A 10 20.39 -45.98 -32.81
CA SER A 10 19.66 -44.70 -32.77
C SER A 10 18.87 -44.53 -31.46
N ASP A 11 18.33 -45.61 -30.91
CA ASP A 11 17.44 -45.57 -29.76
C ASP A 11 18.21 -45.43 -28.43
N SER A 12 19.43 -45.96 -28.35
CA SER A 12 20.30 -45.77 -27.17
C SER A 12 20.79 -44.33 -27.06
N LEU A 13 21.03 -43.67 -28.20
CA LEU A 13 21.56 -42.30 -28.25
C LEU A 13 20.47 -41.27 -27.93
N SER A 14 19.21 -41.54 -28.30
CA SER A 14 18.06 -40.70 -27.93
C SER A 14 17.73 -40.83 -26.44
N GLN A 15 17.79 -42.05 -25.87
CA GLN A 15 17.61 -42.28 -24.43
C GLN A 15 18.69 -41.58 -23.59
N GLN A 16 19.96 -41.65 -24.00
CA GLN A 16 21.06 -41.00 -23.27
C GLN A 16 20.93 -39.46 -23.29
N LYS A 17 20.48 -38.87 -24.41
CA LYS A 17 20.19 -37.42 -24.49
C LYS A 17 19.00 -37.03 -23.61
N SER A 18 17.94 -37.85 -23.57
CA SER A 18 16.77 -37.59 -22.72
C SER A 18 17.11 -37.64 -21.23
N GLN A 19 17.96 -38.58 -20.81
CA GLN A 19 18.41 -38.66 -19.41
C GLN A 19 19.30 -37.47 -19.02
N GLY A 20 20.17 -37.02 -19.92
CA GLY A 20 20.99 -35.82 -19.71
C GLY A 20 20.16 -34.56 -19.54
N LEU A 21 19.11 -34.38 -20.35
CA LEU A 21 18.22 -33.23 -20.28
C LEU A 21 17.39 -33.22 -18.97
N LEU A 22 16.83 -34.36 -18.56
CA LEU A 22 16.11 -34.48 -17.29
C LEU A 22 17.01 -34.17 -16.08
N TRP A 23 18.26 -34.61 -16.10
CA TRP A 23 19.20 -34.33 -15.02
C TRP A 23 19.58 -32.85 -14.94
N SER A 24 19.77 -32.19 -16.08
CA SER A 24 20.02 -30.74 -16.15
C SER A 24 18.83 -29.93 -15.64
N ILE A 25 17.60 -30.29 -16.01
CA ILE A 25 16.38 -29.64 -15.50
C ILE A 25 16.28 -29.82 -13.99
N ARG A 26 16.49 -31.04 -13.49
CA ARG A 26 16.45 -31.31 -12.04
C ARG A 26 17.46 -30.47 -11.26
N LYS A 27 18.68 -30.32 -11.78
CA LYS A 27 19.70 -29.46 -11.14
C LYS A 27 19.28 -27.99 -11.10
N LEU A 28 18.69 -27.49 -12.18
CA LEU A 28 18.21 -26.11 -12.25
C LEU A 28 17.07 -25.90 -11.24
N ILE A 29 16.09 -26.80 -11.17
CA ILE A 29 15.00 -26.72 -10.20
C ILE A 29 15.51 -26.73 -8.76
N ILE A 30 16.47 -27.62 -8.45
CA ILE A 30 17.08 -27.69 -7.11
C ILE A 30 17.80 -26.38 -6.81
N SER A 31 18.58 -25.83 -7.76
CA SER A 31 19.26 -24.55 -7.59
C SER A 31 18.28 -23.40 -7.30
N GLU A 32 17.22 -23.28 -8.09
CA GLU A 32 16.18 -22.26 -7.87
C GLU A 32 15.47 -22.44 -6.52
N PHE A 33 15.23 -23.69 -6.09
CA PHE A 33 14.60 -23.97 -4.81
C PHE A 33 15.50 -23.64 -3.61
N TYR A 34 16.82 -23.77 -3.74
CA TYR A 34 17.74 -23.42 -2.64
C TYR A 34 18.11 -21.94 -2.60
N HIS A 35 18.10 -21.25 -3.74
CA HIS A 35 18.55 -19.85 -3.82
C HIS A 35 17.41 -18.84 -3.96
N SER A 36 16.44 -19.11 -4.84
CA SER A 36 15.37 -18.16 -5.17
C SER A 36 14.16 -18.30 -4.25
N MET A 37 13.77 -19.53 -3.90
CA MET A 37 12.58 -19.76 -3.04
C MET A 37 12.68 -19.14 -1.64
N PRO A 38 13.81 -19.18 -0.91
CA PRO A 38 13.93 -18.47 0.36
C PRO A 38 13.77 -16.96 0.18
N GLY A 39 14.27 -16.40 -0.92
CA GLY A 39 14.07 -14.99 -1.26
C GLY A 39 12.60 -14.66 -1.50
N PHE A 40 11.90 -15.46 -2.32
CA PHE A 40 10.46 -15.28 -2.54
C PHE A 40 9.65 -15.44 -1.25
N ALA A 41 9.96 -16.43 -0.43
CA ALA A 41 9.31 -16.63 0.86
C ALA A 41 9.55 -15.42 1.78
N ALA A 42 10.77 -14.88 1.82
CA ALA A 42 11.09 -13.69 2.60
C ALA A 42 10.32 -12.46 2.11
N ILE A 43 10.18 -12.26 0.79
CA ILE A 43 9.37 -11.18 0.23
C ILE A 43 7.90 -11.32 0.62
N VAL A 44 7.32 -12.53 0.46
CA VAL A 44 5.92 -12.78 0.84
C VAL A 44 5.71 -12.54 2.33
N LEU A 45 6.58 -13.08 3.19
CA LEU A 45 6.51 -12.87 4.63
C LEU A 45 6.67 -11.39 5.01
N TYR A 46 7.55 -10.66 4.33
CA TYR A 46 7.73 -9.22 4.53
C TYR A 46 6.48 -8.44 4.13
N CYS A 47 5.90 -8.71 2.96
CA CYS A 47 4.66 -8.09 2.51
C CYS A 47 3.50 -8.37 3.47
N SER A 48 3.34 -9.62 3.92
CA SER A 48 2.31 -10.00 4.88
C SER A 48 2.52 -9.29 6.23
N ALA A 49 3.75 -9.29 6.75
CA ALA A 49 4.07 -8.55 7.97
C ALA A 49 3.83 -7.04 7.80
N HIS A 50 4.12 -6.50 6.62
CA HIS A 50 3.90 -5.09 6.32
C HIS A 50 2.43 -4.70 6.41
N VAL A 51 1.57 -5.46 5.72
CA VAL A 51 0.12 -5.26 5.75
C VAL A 51 -0.40 -5.41 7.19
N CYS A 52 -0.04 -6.47 7.91
CA CYS A 52 -0.53 -6.68 9.28
C CYS A 52 -0.10 -5.57 10.25
N ILE A 53 1.16 -5.12 10.21
CA ILE A 53 1.64 -4.06 11.09
C ILE A 53 1.00 -2.72 10.71
N TYR A 54 0.88 -2.45 9.41
CA TYR A 54 0.22 -1.24 8.92
C TYR A 54 -1.22 -1.17 9.40
N GLU A 55 -2.00 -2.25 9.25
CA GLU A 55 -3.40 -2.30 9.69
C GLU A 55 -3.53 -2.12 11.20
N VAL A 56 -2.71 -2.84 12.00
CA VAL A 56 -2.78 -2.72 13.46
C VAL A 56 -2.45 -1.30 13.93
N LEU A 57 -1.38 -0.71 13.40
CA LEU A 57 -0.98 0.66 13.77
C LEU A 57 -1.97 1.69 13.24
N GLY A 58 -2.39 1.56 11.98
CA GLY A 58 -3.38 2.41 11.32
C GLY A 58 -4.69 2.44 12.07
N ALA A 59 -5.30 1.28 12.33
CA ALA A 59 -6.54 1.15 13.08
C ALA A 59 -6.41 1.71 14.50
N SER A 60 -5.30 1.42 15.19
CA SER A 60 -5.05 1.98 16.53
C SER A 60 -4.95 3.50 16.49
N THR A 61 -4.24 4.07 15.52
CA THR A 61 -4.13 5.54 15.38
C THR A 61 -5.45 6.18 14.98
N TYR A 62 -6.24 5.54 14.11
CA TYR A 62 -7.56 6.01 13.72
C TYR A 62 -8.50 6.05 14.93
N GLU A 63 -8.59 4.95 15.69
CA GLU A 63 -9.42 4.88 16.89
C GLU A 63 -9.04 5.92 17.96
N LEU A 64 -7.74 6.20 18.11
CA LEU A 64 -7.26 7.23 19.03
C LEU A 64 -7.55 8.66 18.54
N THR A 65 -7.73 8.87 17.24
CA THR A 65 -7.86 10.20 16.64
C THR A 65 -9.25 10.56 16.13
N LYS A 66 -10.15 9.58 15.95
CA LYS A 66 -11.45 9.78 15.29
C LYS A 66 -12.32 10.89 15.88
N ASN A 67 -12.20 11.15 17.19
CA ASN A 67 -12.98 12.17 17.90
C ASN A 67 -12.11 13.37 18.36
N SER A 68 -10.89 13.48 17.86
CA SER A 68 -9.97 14.54 18.28
C SER A 68 -10.03 15.72 17.33
N GLU A 69 -10.34 16.90 17.85
CA GLU A 69 -10.19 18.18 17.14
C GLU A 69 -8.73 18.43 16.68
N TYR A 70 -7.76 17.72 17.26
CA TYR A 70 -6.33 17.85 17.00
C TYR A 70 -5.75 16.75 16.11
N GLN A 71 -6.56 16.11 15.27
CA GLN A 71 -6.13 15.03 14.38
C GLN A 71 -4.91 15.41 13.51
N ASN A 72 -4.93 16.59 12.89
CA ASN A 72 -3.80 17.12 12.11
C ASN A 72 -2.49 17.20 12.91
N LEU A 73 -2.58 17.73 14.13
CA LEU A 73 -1.43 17.86 15.03
C LEU A 73 -0.91 16.48 15.45
N PHE A 74 -1.80 15.52 15.71
CA PHE A 74 -1.42 14.16 16.05
C PHE A 74 -0.59 13.51 14.94
N PHE A 75 -1.06 13.54 13.69
CA PHE A 75 -0.33 12.95 12.56
C PHE A 75 0.98 13.67 12.26
N PHE A 76 1.03 15.00 12.46
CA PHE A 76 2.29 15.75 12.40
C PHE A 76 3.29 15.28 13.47
N LEU A 77 2.85 15.13 14.73
CA LEU A 77 3.69 14.65 15.82
C LEU A 77 4.11 13.19 15.61
N ALA A 78 3.25 12.35 15.03
CA ALA A 78 3.60 10.99 14.62
C ALA A 78 4.74 11.01 13.60
N LEU A 79 4.66 11.85 12.55
CA LEU A 79 5.73 12.00 11.56
C LEU A 79 7.05 12.46 12.21
N VAL A 80 7.00 13.52 13.03
CA VAL A 80 8.19 14.06 13.70
C VAL A 80 8.81 13.03 14.65
N SER A 81 7.99 12.31 15.42
CA SER A 81 8.48 11.26 16.32
C SER A 81 9.10 10.09 15.55
N GLY A 82 8.52 9.68 14.41
CA GLY A 82 9.11 8.70 13.51
C GLY A 82 10.49 9.12 13.01
N LEU A 83 10.64 10.36 12.55
CA LEU A 83 11.94 10.90 12.10
C LEU A 83 12.97 10.96 13.24
N VAL A 84 12.54 11.36 14.45
CA VAL A 84 13.40 11.42 15.64
C VAL A 84 13.86 10.02 16.06
N LEU A 85 12.95 9.03 16.07
CA LEU A 85 13.29 7.64 16.37
C LEU A 85 14.25 7.05 15.34
N ALA A 86 14.01 7.28 14.05
CA ALA A 86 14.90 6.84 12.97
C ALA A 86 16.30 7.48 13.12
N ARG A 87 16.37 8.73 13.58
CA ARG A 87 17.63 9.41 13.85
C ARG A 87 18.37 8.82 15.05
N PHE A 88 17.67 8.42 16.11
CA PHE A 88 18.27 7.83 17.31
C PHE A 88 18.71 6.38 17.11
N SER A 89 17.94 5.59 16.35
CA SER A 89 18.32 4.23 15.99
C SER A 89 19.51 4.21 15.00
N GLY A 90 19.71 5.33 14.29
CA GLY A 90 20.74 5.49 13.28
C GLY A 90 20.35 4.90 11.93
N SER A 91 19.10 4.45 11.75
CA SER A 91 18.61 3.90 10.47
C SER A 91 18.64 4.93 9.36
N VAL A 92 18.43 6.23 9.66
CA VAL A 92 18.55 7.33 8.67
C VAL A 92 19.93 7.32 7.99
N PHE A 93 20.98 6.92 8.70
CA PHE A 93 22.33 6.90 8.16
C PHE A 93 22.62 5.71 7.24
N ASN A 94 21.80 4.67 7.27
CA ASN A 94 21.93 3.54 6.34
C ASN A 94 21.57 3.92 4.91
N TRP A 95 20.86 5.04 4.73
CA TRP A 95 20.48 5.57 3.42
C TRP A 95 21.53 6.53 2.85
N VAL A 96 22.64 6.78 3.56
CA VAL A 96 23.67 7.73 3.12
C VAL A 96 24.80 6.94 2.45
N ASN A 97 25.24 7.37 1.26
CA ASN A 97 26.35 6.73 0.54
C ASN A 97 27.62 6.57 1.39
N GLU A 98 28.41 5.54 1.09
CA GLU A 98 29.57 5.10 1.88
C GLU A 98 30.57 6.22 2.17
N ASP A 99 30.88 7.06 1.16
CA ASP A 99 31.76 8.23 1.32
C ASP A 99 31.26 9.19 2.41
N ARG A 100 29.98 9.54 2.36
CA ARG A 100 29.35 10.45 3.34
C ARG A 100 29.15 9.77 4.69
N TYR A 101 28.88 8.46 4.68
CA TYR A 101 28.79 7.66 5.89
C TYR A 101 30.11 7.70 6.67
N SER A 102 31.26 7.70 5.99
CA SER A 102 32.57 7.83 6.64
C SER A 102 32.70 9.14 7.44
N CYS A 103 32.23 10.26 6.89
CA CYS A 103 32.22 11.57 7.58
C CYS A 103 31.25 11.56 8.77
N VAL A 104 30.04 11.02 8.60
CA VAL A 104 29.06 10.89 9.68
C VAL A 104 29.59 10.02 10.81
N LYS A 105 30.25 8.91 10.47
CA LYS A 105 30.88 8.01 11.43
C LYS A 105 31.98 8.71 12.23
N PHE A 106 32.80 9.54 11.57
CA PHE A 106 33.82 10.35 12.24
C PHE A 106 33.19 11.36 13.21
N ASP A 107 32.15 12.10 12.78
CA ASP A 107 31.43 13.04 13.64
C ASP A 107 30.78 12.34 14.84
N MET A 108 30.09 11.22 14.60
CA MET A 108 29.47 10.44 15.69
C MET A 108 30.49 9.89 16.67
N HIS A 109 31.69 9.51 16.20
CA HIS A 109 32.79 9.09 17.09
C HIS A 109 33.30 10.25 17.94
N ASN A 110 33.39 11.46 17.37
CA ASN A 110 33.77 12.65 18.11
C ASN A 110 32.71 13.05 19.15
N ARG A 111 31.44 13.05 18.78
CA ARG A 111 30.31 13.26 19.72
C ARG A 111 30.29 12.25 20.85
N LEU A 112 30.62 10.99 20.55
CA LEU A 112 30.72 9.95 21.58
C LEU A 112 31.87 10.23 22.57
N ARG A 113 33.01 10.73 22.08
CA ARG A 113 34.14 11.17 22.94
C ARG A 113 33.73 12.36 23.82
N LEU A 114 32.98 13.31 23.28
CA LEU A 114 32.40 14.45 24.00
C LEU A 114 31.18 14.08 24.87
N GLN A 115 30.88 12.79 25.02
CA GLN A 115 29.78 12.29 25.85
C GLN A 115 28.38 12.79 25.45
N GLY A 116 28.18 13.14 24.19
CA GLY A 116 26.87 13.53 23.65
C GLY A 116 25.78 12.50 23.92
N PHE A 117 24.60 12.97 24.35
CA PHE A 117 23.47 12.12 24.71
C PHE A 117 22.98 11.28 23.51
N ASP A 118 22.86 11.90 22.34
CA ASP A 118 22.47 11.26 21.08
C ASP A 118 23.39 10.08 20.73
N ALA A 119 24.70 10.29 20.78
CA ALA A 119 25.70 9.26 20.50
C ALA A 119 25.67 8.12 21.54
N LYS A 120 25.39 8.44 22.82
CA LYS A 120 25.23 7.43 23.89
C LYS A 120 23.99 6.56 23.64
N VAL A 121 22.85 7.16 23.33
CA VAL A 121 21.60 6.45 23.01
C VAL A 121 21.80 5.54 21.81
N MET A 122 22.39 6.05 20.72
CA MET A 122 22.66 5.26 19.53
C MET A 122 23.61 4.09 19.81
N LYS A 123 24.68 4.30 20.58
CA LYS A 123 25.59 3.23 21.02
C LYS A 123 24.87 2.19 21.87
N TRP A 124 23.96 2.62 22.75
CA TRP A 124 23.17 1.73 23.59
C TRP A 124 22.19 0.88 22.76
N LEU A 125 21.45 1.49 21.83
CA LEU A 125 20.56 0.78 20.89
C LEU A 125 21.33 -0.21 20.02
N ARG A 126 22.53 0.16 19.53
CA ARG A 126 23.37 -0.75 18.71
C ARG A 126 23.78 -2.02 19.46
N LYS A 127 23.91 -1.97 20.78
CA LYS A 127 24.18 -3.17 21.60
C LYS A 127 22.96 -4.08 21.75
N ARG A 128 21.76 -3.59 21.44
CA ARG A 128 20.47 -4.28 21.60
C ARG A 128 19.79 -4.44 20.24
N VAL A 129 20.29 -5.41 19.44
CA VAL A 129 19.87 -5.61 18.04
C VAL A 129 18.34 -5.72 17.88
N SER A 130 17.68 -6.55 18.68
CA SER A 130 16.22 -6.74 18.61
C SER A 130 15.45 -5.45 18.92
N LEU A 131 15.87 -4.71 19.96
CA LEU A 131 15.24 -3.44 20.31
C LEU A 131 15.44 -2.41 19.20
N LYS A 132 16.63 -2.36 18.60
CA LYS A 132 16.90 -1.50 17.43
C LYS A 132 15.95 -1.82 16.28
N MET A 133 15.76 -3.11 15.95
CA MET A 133 14.82 -3.51 14.89
C MET A 133 13.39 -3.05 15.20
N CYS A 134 12.91 -3.24 16.44
CA CYS A 134 11.59 -2.75 16.83
C CYS A 134 11.47 -1.23 16.69
N VAL A 135 12.47 -0.47 17.13
CA VAL A 135 12.48 1.00 17.00
C VAL A 135 12.50 1.40 15.52
N ASP A 136 13.27 0.73 14.67
CA ASP A 136 13.32 0.99 13.23
C ASP A 136 11.97 0.74 12.56
N ILE A 137 11.29 -0.35 12.92
CA ILE A 137 9.95 -0.68 12.45
C ILE A 137 8.96 0.41 12.87
N ILE A 138 8.89 0.74 14.16
CA ILE A 138 7.98 1.77 14.69
C ILE A 138 8.24 3.12 14.02
N ALA A 139 9.52 3.50 13.89
CA ALA A 139 9.91 4.74 13.25
C ALA A 139 9.44 4.82 11.78
N LEU A 140 9.62 3.74 11.02
CA LEU A 140 9.19 3.65 9.63
C LEU A 140 7.67 3.80 9.50
N TYR A 141 6.89 3.08 10.32
CA TYR A 141 5.43 3.15 10.24
C TYR A 141 4.87 4.48 10.73
N LEU A 142 5.46 5.11 11.75
CA LEU A 142 5.05 6.46 12.17
C LEU A 142 5.25 7.48 11.03
N CYS A 143 6.37 7.38 10.30
CA CYS A 143 6.59 8.18 9.10
C CYS A 143 5.56 7.87 8.02
N PHE A 144 5.27 6.59 7.77
CA PHE A 144 4.32 6.17 6.75
C PHE A 144 2.88 6.62 7.07
N ILE A 145 2.43 6.49 8.31
CA ILE A 145 1.12 6.96 8.78
C ILE A 145 1.02 8.47 8.63
N GLY A 146 2.05 9.21 9.07
CA GLY A 146 2.08 10.67 8.95
C GLY A 146 2.04 11.14 7.49
N VAL A 147 2.93 10.62 6.65
CA VAL A 147 2.96 10.97 5.20
C VAL A 147 1.67 10.53 4.51
N GLY A 148 1.18 9.33 4.80
CA GLY A 148 -0.05 8.79 4.25
C GLY A 148 -1.26 9.68 4.56
N TYR A 149 -1.40 10.13 5.81
CA TYR A 149 -2.46 11.08 6.19
C TYR A 149 -2.43 12.36 5.34
N TYR A 150 -1.25 12.99 5.18
CA TYR A 150 -1.15 14.21 4.39
C TYR A 150 -1.33 14.00 2.88
N VAL A 151 -0.82 12.88 2.35
CA VAL A 151 -0.99 12.54 0.94
C VAL A 151 -2.47 12.28 0.64
N HIS A 152 -3.14 11.46 1.44
CA HIS A 152 -4.53 11.06 1.20
C HIS A 152 -5.55 12.12 1.61
N GLY A 153 -5.33 12.82 2.71
CA GLY A 153 -6.28 13.82 3.22
C GLY A 153 -6.15 15.21 2.60
N PHE A 154 -4.99 15.58 2.05
CA PHE A 154 -4.77 16.93 1.51
C PHE A 154 -4.30 16.93 0.06
N LEU A 155 -3.23 16.19 -0.25
CA LEU A 155 -2.60 16.27 -1.57
C LEU A 155 -3.47 15.65 -2.67
N LEU A 156 -4.01 14.45 -2.44
CA LEU A 156 -4.86 13.77 -3.41
C LEU A 156 -6.15 14.55 -3.70
N PRO A 157 -6.93 15.00 -2.69
CA PRO A 157 -8.13 15.80 -2.96
C PRO A 157 -7.82 17.10 -3.70
N ALA A 158 -6.71 17.77 -3.36
CA ALA A 158 -6.35 19.04 -4.00
C ALA A 158 -5.95 18.90 -5.48
N VAL A 159 -5.44 17.74 -5.90
CA VAL A 159 -4.85 17.55 -7.23
C VAL A 159 -5.71 16.68 -8.14
N LEU A 160 -6.42 15.69 -7.59
CA LEU A 160 -7.05 14.62 -8.37
C LEU A 160 -8.55 14.43 -8.11
N ASP A 161 -9.21 15.29 -7.33
CA ASP A 161 -10.63 15.09 -7.05
C ASP A 161 -11.47 15.28 -8.32
N ASP A 162 -12.00 14.17 -8.84
CA ASP A 162 -12.78 14.07 -10.07
C ASP A 162 -14.28 13.94 -9.79
N ARG A 163 -14.68 14.22 -8.54
CA ARG A 163 -16.04 14.09 -8.01
C ARG A 163 -17.08 14.77 -8.88
N ALA A 164 -16.79 15.96 -9.42
CA ALA A 164 -17.73 16.70 -10.27
C ALA A 164 -18.03 15.99 -11.61
N ASN A 165 -16.99 15.41 -12.24
CA ASN A 165 -17.17 14.67 -13.51
C ASN A 165 -17.87 13.34 -13.27
N ILE A 166 -17.56 12.67 -12.16
CA ILE A 166 -18.19 11.41 -11.78
C ILE A 166 -19.66 11.63 -11.42
N LEU A 167 -19.97 12.66 -10.64
CA LEU A 167 -21.33 13.09 -10.35
C LEU A 167 -22.09 13.29 -11.67
N GLY A 168 -21.53 14.06 -12.60
CA GLY A 168 -22.11 14.34 -13.92
C GLY A 168 -22.41 13.12 -14.79
N GLY A 169 -21.81 11.97 -14.52
CA GLY A 169 -22.00 10.72 -15.27
C GLY A 169 -22.90 9.69 -14.58
N LEU A 170 -23.51 10.02 -13.44
CA LEU A 170 -24.43 9.11 -12.75
C LEU A 170 -25.73 8.90 -13.57
N PRO A 171 -26.17 7.65 -13.79
CA PRO A 171 -27.48 7.35 -14.40
C PRO A 171 -28.66 8.12 -13.81
N SER A 172 -28.67 8.35 -12.49
CA SER A 172 -29.75 9.11 -11.83
C SER A 172 -29.85 10.58 -12.22
N ILE A 173 -28.81 11.17 -12.86
CA ILE A 173 -28.87 12.56 -13.34
C ILE A 173 -29.87 12.72 -14.49
N ASP A 174 -29.96 11.76 -15.40
CA ASP A 174 -30.84 11.85 -16.57
C ASP A 174 -32.33 11.92 -16.16
N TYR A 175 -32.66 11.37 -14.99
CA TYR A 175 -34.02 11.34 -14.44
C TYR A 175 -34.25 12.45 -13.39
N ASN A 176 -33.24 13.26 -13.08
CA ASN A 176 -33.25 14.25 -12.01
C ASN A 176 -33.69 13.67 -10.64
N ILE A 177 -33.35 12.40 -10.39
CA ILE A 177 -33.63 11.70 -9.14
C ILE A 177 -32.41 11.84 -8.22
N SER A 178 -32.65 11.93 -6.92
CA SER A 178 -31.58 12.03 -5.90
C SER A 178 -31.37 10.67 -5.25
N THR A 179 -30.36 9.94 -5.71
CA THR A 179 -29.97 8.66 -5.12
C THR A 179 -29.05 8.87 -3.92
N PRO A 180 -28.99 7.92 -2.99
CA PRO A 180 -28.02 7.89 -1.89
C PRO A 180 -26.56 8.05 -2.34
N VAL A 181 -26.18 7.42 -3.46
CA VAL A 181 -24.85 7.57 -4.07
C VAL A 181 -24.59 9.03 -4.46
N LYS A 182 -25.55 9.65 -5.13
CA LYS A 182 -25.47 11.06 -5.51
C LYS A 182 -25.36 11.96 -4.27
N LYS A 183 -26.17 11.71 -3.23
CA LYS A 183 -26.13 12.48 -1.99
C LYS A 183 -24.79 12.35 -1.26
N ALA A 184 -24.25 11.15 -1.12
CA ALA A 184 -22.94 10.94 -0.49
C ALA A 184 -21.80 11.65 -1.24
N LEU A 185 -21.83 11.64 -2.58
CA LEU A 185 -20.88 12.38 -3.39
C LEU A 185 -21.03 13.90 -3.24
N TYR A 186 -22.26 14.43 -3.18
CA TYR A 186 -22.53 15.86 -3.03
C TYR A 186 -22.27 16.42 -1.63
N ALA A 187 -22.79 15.74 -0.61
CA ALA A 187 -22.73 16.20 0.78
C ALA A 187 -21.40 15.85 1.45
N GLY A 188 -20.67 14.87 0.89
CA GLY A 188 -19.58 14.20 1.61
C GLY A 188 -20.08 13.31 2.76
N ASP A 189 -21.38 13.18 2.96
CA ASP A 189 -21.98 12.49 4.10
C ASP A 189 -22.02 10.96 3.87
N ALA A 190 -21.27 10.21 4.70
CA ALA A 190 -21.20 8.74 4.63
C ALA A 190 -22.43 8.06 5.20
N GLY A 191 -23.14 8.77 6.08
CA GLY A 191 -24.19 8.20 6.91
C GLY A 191 -25.33 7.60 6.08
N GLU A 192 -25.63 8.19 4.91
CA GLU A 192 -26.67 7.67 4.02
C GLU A 192 -26.23 6.47 3.18
N LEU A 193 -24.93 6.29 2.88
CA LEU A 193 -24.46 5.17 2.05
C LEU A 193 -24.30 3.88 2.89
N ALA A 194 -23.78 4.00 4.11
CA ALA A 194 -23.62 2.88 5.04
C ALA A 194 -24.96 2.33 5.55
N TYR A 195 -25.97 3.19 5.73
CA TYR A 195 -27.32 2.79 6.17
C TYR A 195 -28.02 1.87 5.16
N LEU A 196 -27.64 1.90 3.88
CA LEU A 196 -28.30 1.13 2.83
C LEU A 196 -27.68 -0.25 2.58
N GLU A 197 -26.37 -0.40 2.74
CA GLU A 197 -25.74 -1.74 2.74
C GLU A 197 -26.27 -2.59 3.91
N GLU A 198 -26.56 -1.98 5.06
CA GLU A 198 -27.16 -2.66 6.22
C GLU A 198 -28.62 -3.10 5.93
N ILE A 199 -29.36 -2.31 5.14
CA ILE A 199 -30.74 -2.63 4.72
C ILE A 199 -30.78 -3.76 3.68
N ASP A 200 -29.84 -3.83 2.74
CA ASP A 200 -29.79 -4.93 1.76
C ASP A 200 -29.41 -6.27 2.41
N GLY A 201 -28.69 -6.25 3.54
CA GLY A 201 -28.40 -7.44 4.35
C GLY A 201 -29.61 -8.01 5.12
N GLU A 202 -30.56 -7.16 5.54
CA GLU A 202 -31.74 -7.56 6.32
C GLU A 202 -33.03 -7.69 5.49
N ARG A 203 -33.04 -7.26 4.22
CA ARG A 203 -34.24 -7.27 3.36
C ARG A 203 -34.67 -8.63 2.80
N GLY A 204 -34.06 -9.72 3.25
CA GLY A 204 -34.65 -11.06 3.13
C GLY A 204 -35.99 -11.23 3.87
N ALA A 205 -36.43 -10.27 4.69
CA ALA A 205 -37.59 -10.44 5.56
C ALA A 205 -38.62 -9.28 5.65
N TYR A 206 -38.39 -8.10 5.05
CA TYR A 206 -39.34 -6.98 5.15
C TYR A 206 -40.17 -6.80 3.88
N ASN A 207 -41.32 -7.49 3.83
CA ASN A 207 -42.44 -7.17 2.96
C ASN A 207 -43.05 -5.82 3.41
N SER A 208 -42.52 -4.71 2.92
CA SER A 208 -43.16 -3.40 3.02
C SER A 208 -44.09 -3.20 1.83
N TYR A 209 -45.38 -3.04 2.12
CA TYR A 209 -46.41 -2.68 1.16
C TYR A 209 -46.19 -1.25 0.66
N CYS A 210 -45.46 -1.09 -0.45
CA CYS A 210 -45.35 0.18 -1.18
C CYS A 210 -45.82 0.01 -2.62
N LEU A 211 -46.27 1.11 -3.24
CA LEU A 211 -46.78 1.12 -4.61
C LEU A 211 -45.65 0.73 -5.60
N PRO A 212 -45.92 -0.19 -6.54
CA PRO A 212 -44.86 -0.88 -7.29
C PRO A 212 -44.01 -0.01 -8.23
N ASP A 213 -44.44 1.18 -8.65
CA ASP A 213 -43.78 1.86 -9.79
C ASP A 213 -42.67 2.87 -9.43
N GLU A 214 -42.72 3.53 -8.27
CA GLU A 214 -41.75 4.59 -7.92
C GLU A 214 -40.55 4.07 -7.11
N ASP A 215 -40.81 3.18 -6.14
CA ASP A 215 -39.77 2.62 -5.27
C ASP A 215 -38.88 1.62 -6.03
N GLU A 216 -39.45 0.83 -6.96
CA GLU A 216 -38.70 -0.11 -7.79
C GLU A 216 -37.76 0.62 -8.76
N CYS A 217 -38.20 1.76 -9.31
CA CYS A 217 -37.39 2.63 -10.16
C CYS A 217 -36.22 3.26 -9.38
N LEU A 218 -36.47 3.75 -8.16
CA LEU A 218 -35.43 4.31 -7.30
C LEU A 218 -34.37 3.28 -6.91
N TYR A 219 -34.79 2.04 -6.62
CA TYR A 219 -33.87 0.95 -6.30
C TYR A 219 -33.00 0.57 -7.50
N HIS A 220 -33.61 0.41 -8.68
CA HIS A 220 -32.84 0.11 -9.90
C HIS A 220 -31.83 1.21 -10.23
N LEU A 221 -32.21 2.48 -10.09
CA LEU A 221 -31.31 3.61 -10.31
C LEU A 221 -30.19 3.69 -9.26
N HIS A 222 -30.46 3.30 -8.03
CA HIS A 222 -29.43 3.19 -7.00
C HIS A 222 -28.39 2.12 -7.38
N ASP A 223 -28.82 0.95 -7.82
CA ASP A 223 -27.93 -0.13 -8.22
C ASP A 223 -27.10 0.23 -9.46
N GLU A 224 -27.72 0.93 -10.43
CA GLU A 224 -27.01 1.45 -11.60
C GLU A 224 -25.97 2.51 -11.23
N ASP A 225 -26.30 3.46 -10.37
CA ASP A 225 -25.36 4.46 -9.86
C ASP A 225 -24.20 3.81 -9.10
N HIS A 226 -24.50 2.80 -8.28
CA HIS A 226 -23.52 2.06 -7.50
C HIS A 226 -22.57 1.24 -8.40
N PHE A 227 -23.12 0.54 -9.40
CA PHE A 227 -22.34 -0.19 -10.39
C PHE A 227 -21.48 0.75 -11.24
N TYR A 228 -22.03 1.90 -11.65
CA TYR A 228 -21.28 2.94 -12.35
C TYR A 228 -20.10 3.43 -11.50
N LEU A 229 -20.34 3.74 -10.22
CA LEU A 229 -19.30 4.19 -9.31
C LEU A 229 -18.19 3.13 -9.19
N TRP A 230 -18.54 1.89 -8.85
CA TRP A 230 -17.60 0.76 -8.73
C TRP A 230 -16.72 0.59 -9.99
N LYS A 231 -17.30 0.76 -11.17
CA LYS A 231 -16.57 0.62 -12.44
C LYS A 231 -15.66 1.81 -12.76
N THR A 232 -16.02 3.00 -12.29
CA THR A 232 -15.41 4.27 -12.74
C THR A 232 -14.33 4.76 -11.78
N VAL A 233 -14.48 4.53 -10.47
CA VAL A 233 -13.51 5.00 -9.47
C VAL A 233 -12.45 3.95 -9.15
N SER A 234 -11.31 4.40 -8.61
CA SER A 234 -10.31 3.51 -8.07
C SER A 234 -10.86 2.73 -6.87
N VAL A 235 -10.38 1.49 -6.68
CA VAL A 235 -10.79 0.63 -5.56
C VAL A 235 -10.59 1.33 -4.21
N SER A 236 -9.48 2.05 -4.04
CA SER A 236 -9.20 2.82 -2.82
C SER A 236 -10.16 3.98 -2.61
N SER A 237 -10.50 4.73 -3.67
CA SER A 237 -11.52 5.79 -3.58
C SER A 237 -12.90 5.23 -3.30
N TYR A 238 -13.26 4.08 -3.87
CA TYR A 238 -14.54 3.42 -3.65
C TYR A 238 -14.71 3.02 -2.18
N TYR A 239 -13.77 2.27 -1.61
CA TYR A 239 -13.82 1.91 -0.19
C TYR A 239 -13.62 3.12 0.72
N GLY A 240 -12.86 4.12 0.27
CA GLY A 240 -12.71 5.40 0.97
C GLY A 240 -14.03 6.17 1.09
N LEU A 241 -14.85 6.16 0.04
CA LEU A 241 -16.18 6.77 0.04
C LEU A 241 -17.12 6.07 1.03
N LEU A 242 -17.03 4.74 1.18
CA LEU A 242 -17.84 3.99 2.15
C LEU A 242 -17.46 4.31 3.60
N GLY A 243 -16.17 4.54 3.88
CA GLY A 243 -15.68 4.79 5.24
C GLY A 243 -15.66 6.25 5.67
N SER A 244 -15.25 7.17 4.79
CA SER A 244 -15.05 8.60 5.10
C SER A 244 -15.12 9.49 3.83
N PRO A 245 -16.32 9.70 3.25
CA PRO A 245 -16.52 10.39 1.98
C PRO A 245 -16.23 11.89 2.00
N GLU A 246 -16.20 12.52 3.18
CA GLU A 246 -15.81 13.94 3.32
C GLU A 246 -14.33 14.18 3.02
N SER A 247 -13.47 13.22 3.38
CA SER A 247 -12.01 13.42 3.36
C SER A 247 -11.30 12.68 2.22
N MET A 248 -12.01 11.80 1.51
CA MET A 248 -11.45 10.98 0.44
C MET A 248 -11.65 11.64 -0.93
N ALA A 249 -10.54 11.74 -1.67
CA ALA A 249 -10.56 12.12 -3.07
C ALA A 249 -11.27 11.04 -3.91
N VAL A 250 -12.18 11.46 -4.78
CA VAL A 250 -12.81 10.54 -5.73
C VAL A 250 -11.96 10.54 -7.00
N VAL A 251 -11.16 9.49 -7.19
CA VAL A 251 -10.16 9.45 -8.26
C VAL A 251 -10.43 8.27 -9.18
N ASN A 252 -10.33 8.50 -10.49
CA ASN A 252 -10.35 7.41 -11.46
C ASN A 252 -9.06 6.56 -11.38
N PRO A 253 -9.09 5.27 -11.77
CA PRO A 253 -7.91 4.41 -11.69
C PRO A 253 -6.71 4.93 -12.46
N LEU A 254 -6.94 5.53 -13.65
CA LEU A 254 -5.86 5.99 -14.52
C LEU A 254 -5.10 7.19 -13.93
N SER A 255 -5.82 8.18 -13.38
CA SER A 255 -5.17 9.34 -12.75
C SER A 255 -4.48 8.95 -11.45
N ALA A 256 -5.04 8.01 -10.69
CA ALA A 256 -4.37 7.44 -9.51
C ALA A 256 -3.03 6.79 -9.90
N VAL A 257 -3.01 5.92 -10.92
CA VAL A 257 -1.78 5.30 -11.43
C VAL A 257 -0.79 6.35 -11.93
N ALA A 258 -1.26 7.34 -12.69
CA ALA A 258 -0.41 8.42 -13.20
C ALA A 258 0.23 9.23 -12.06
N PHE A 259 -0.57 9.59 -11.04
CA PHE A 259 -0.10 10.33 -9.86
C PHE A 259 0.94 9.54 -9.07
N TYR A 260 0.67 8.28 -8.73
CA TYR A 260 1.60 7.46 -7.96
C TYR A 260 2.87 7.16 -8.76
N SER A 261 2.76 6.90 -10.06
CA SER A 261 3.92 6.66 -10.93
C SER A 261 4.80 7.91 -11.06
N THR A 262 4.18 9.09 -11.22
CA THR A 262 4.90 10.36 -11.30
C THR A 262 5.57 10.69 -9.97
N THR A 263 4.85 10.55 -8.86
CA THR A 263 5.38 10.79 -7.51
C THR A 263 6.52 9.83 -7.18
N ALA A 264 6.39 8.55 -7.55
CA ALA A 264 7.45 7.57 -7.39
C ALA A 264 8.68 7.93 -8.24
N THR A 265 8.48 8.31 -9.50
CA THR A 265 9.56 8.71 -10.41
C THR A 265 10.31 9.93 -9.89
N ILE A 266 9.59 10.97 -9.45
CA ILE A 266 10.16 12.16 -8.83
C ILE A 266 10.92 11.78 -7.56
N SER A 267 10.34 10.94 -6.69
CA SER A 267 11.00 10.50 -5.46
C SER A 267 12.29 9.74 -5.76
N ILE A 268 12.27 8.77 -6.68
CA ILE A 268 13.45 8.02 -7.11
C ILE A 268 14.51 8.97 -7.69
N TYR A 269 14.10 9.91 -8.55
CA TYR A 269 15.01 10.91 -9.11
C TYR A 269 15.66 11.77 -8.02
N LEU A 270 14.88 12.29 -7.06
CA LEU A 270 15.40 13.08 -5.95
C LEU A 270 16.34 12.26 -5.05
N LEU A 271 15.98 11.02 -4.73
CA LEU A 271 16.83 10.11 -3.95
C LEU A 271 18.15 9.84 -4.69
N SER A 272 18.11 9.65 -6.01
CA SER A 272 19.32 9.49 -6.83
C SER A 272 20.22 10.75 -6.80
N LYS A 273 19.63 11.95 -6.86
CA LYS A 273 20.36 13.22 -6.77
C LYS A 273 20.95 13.46 -5.39
N LEU A 274 20.30 12.95 -4.35
CA LEU A 274 20.80 12.97 -2.98
C LEU A 274 21.95 11.98 -2.77
N LYS A 275 22.27 11.12 -3.74
CA LYS A 275 23.24 10.02 -3.60
C LYS A 275 22.83 9.14 -2.42
N ILE A 276 21.69 8.48 -2.59
CA ILE A 276 21.14 7.44 -1.70
C ILE A 276 21.17 6.14 -2.50
N ASP A 277 22.11 5.26 -2.20
CA ASP A 277 22.25 3.97 -2.88
C ASP A 277 21.27 2.95 -2.29
N PHE A 278 20.42 2.36 -3.14
CA PHE A 278 19.42 1.35 -2.74
C PHE A 278 19.92 -0.09 -2.86
N TRP A 279 21.02 -0.32 -3.59
CA TRP A 279 21.37 -1.64 -4.12
C TRP A 279 22.77 -2.14 -3.74
N ASP A 280 23.58 -1.33 -3.05
CA ASP A 280 24.99 -1.65 -2.73
C ASP A 280 25.19 -2.13 -1.28
N GLN A 281 24.38 -3.11 -0.82
CA GLN A 281 24.62 -3.80 0.46
C GLN A 281 25.26 -5.17 0.27
#